data_AF-A0A150HAF0-F1
#
_entry.id   AF-A0A150HAF0-F1
#
_cell.length_a   1.000
_cell.length_b   1.000
_cell.length_c   1.000
_cell.angle_alpha   90.00
_cell.angle_beta   90.00
_cell.angle_gamma   90.00
#
_symmetry.space_group_name_H-M   'P 1'
#
loop_
_entity.id
_entity.type
_entity.pdbx_description
1 polymer ?
#
loop_
_entity_poly.entity_id
_entity_poly.type
_entity_poly.pdbx_seq_one_letter_code
_entity_poly.pdbx_strand_id
1 'polypeptide(L)'
;MSMWTSVTITFPNREEVAALESMVALWNASVDREHGLEIGESLREERVYLGGRALGFDSDFGLDDEGAHLAYHDKYETEGLATFGEAFTHRYPTATVLIETEWTGEEPSVTREQWQGGRIVAERTSAGNLEPVYEPGHSPAEVLDRLRAELRELAELLGRIEVGEDFFEHFTRREAEALATVYDTADMAEIAGEIRRKCAEADPEAWAEEVDAMTS
;
A
#
# COMPACT_ATOMS: atom_id res chain seq x y z
N MET A 1 4.26 25.25 -19.10
CA MET A 1 4.25 23.91 -18.47
C MET A 1 3.28 24.00 -17.31
N SER A 2 2.37 23.05 -17.20
CA SER A 2 1.36 23.04 -16.14
C SER A 2 1.34 21.67 -15.48
N MET A 3 1.30 21.69 -14.16
CA MET A 3 0.92 20.55 -13.35
C MET A 3 -0.55 20.74 -12.95
N TRP A 4 -1.30 19.66 -12.88
CA TRP A 4 -2.68 19.65 -12.46
C TRP A 4 -2.85 18.59 -11.38
N THR A 5 -3.45 18.98 -10.26
CA THR A 5 -3.75 18.06 -9.16
C THR A 5 -5.26 17.94 -9.01
N SER A 6 -5.76 16.71 -9.00
CA SER A 6 -7.13 16.38 -8.62
C SER A 6 -7.14 15.51 -7.37
N VAL A 7 -7.97 15.88 -6.40
CA VAL A 7 -8.25 15.09 -5.21
C VAL A 7 -9.73 14.75 -5.20
N THR A 8 -10.04 13.46 -5.06
CA THR A 8 -11.41 12.97 -4.87
C THR A 8 -11.48 12.17 -3.58
N ILE A 9 -12.48 12.43 -2.75
CA ILE A 9 -12.67 11.80 -1.45
C ILE A 9 -14.05 11.17 -1.40
N THR A 10 -14.09 9.84 -1.33
CA THR A 10 -15.33 9.07 -1.28
C THR A 10 -15.60 8.59 0.15
N PHE A 11 -16.85 8.76 0.61
CA PHE A 11 -17.32 8.28 1.92
C PHE A 11 -18.34 7.16 1.76
N PRO A 12 -18.24 6.07 2.52
CA PRO A 12 -19.27 5.03 2.50
C PRO A 12 -20.60 5.46 3.17
N ASN A 13 -20.60 6.48 4.05
CA ASN A 13 -21.73 6.79 4.95
C ASN A 13 -22.24 8.26 4.92
N ARG A 14 -22.03 9.02 3.83
CA ARG A 14 -22.52 10.41 3.68
C ARG A 14 -22.16 11.40 4.81
N GLU A 15 -20.89 11.41 5.24
CA GLU A 15 -20.33 12.41 6.17
C GLU A 15 -19.78 13.66 5.44
N GLU A 16 -20.33 13.97 4.27
CA GLU A 16 -19.73 14.78 3.19
C GLU A 16 -19.38 16.22 3.61
N VAL A 17 -20.22 16.89 4.42
CA VAL A 17 -19.98 18.32 4.77
C VAL A 17 -18.81 18.51 5.74
N ALA A 18 -18.73 17.71 6.81
CA ALA A 18 -17.61 17.78 7.75
C ALA A 18 -16.28 17.35 7.11
N ALA A 19 -16.38 16.48 6.10
CA ALA A 19 -15.26 16.07 5.28
C ALA A 19 -14.74 17.19 4.38
N LEU A 20 -15.61 17.99 3.75
CA LEU A 20 -15.20 19.13 2.93
C LEU A 20 -14.42 20.17 3.74
N GLU A 21 -14.92 20.55 4.92
CA GLU A 21 -14.23 21.49 5.80
C GLU A 21 -12.87 20.95 6.25
N SER A 22 -12.80 19.65 6.54
CA SER A 22 -11.54 18.98 6.90
C SER A 22 -10.58 18.89 5.72
N MET A 23 -11.08 18.71 4.50
CA MET A 23 -10.29 18.66 3.27
C MET A 23 -9.62 20.01 3.03
N VAL A 24 -10.40 21.10 3.09
CA VAL A 24 -9.88 22.47 2.95
C VAL A 24 -8.86 22.81 4.04
N ALA A 25 -9.17 22.50 5.30
CA ALA A 25 -8.26 22.77 6.40
C ALA A 25 -6.92 22.02 6.28
N LEU A 26 -6.97 20.73 5.89
CA LEU A 26 -5.77 19.93 5.69
C LEU A 26 -4.99 20.34 4.44
N TRP A 27 -5.68 20.72 3.36
CA TRP A 27 -5.05 21.25 2.16
C TRP A 27 -4.23 22.50 2.48
N ASN A 28 -4.82 23.45 3.20
CA ASN A 28 -4.15 24.70 3.57
C ASN A 28 -2.98 24.46 4.54
N ALA A 29 -3.05 23.42 5.37
CA ALA A 29 -1.98 23.09 6.31
C ALA A 29 -0.81 22.34 5.65
N SER A 30 -1.12 21.47 4.69
CA SER A 30 -0.16 20.52 4.15
C SER A 30 0.34 20.90 2.77
N VAL A 31 -0.54 21.35 1.87
CA VAL A 31 -0.26 21.49 0.43
C VAL A 31 0.01 22.95 0.03
N ASP A 32 -0.89 23.88 0.38
CA ASP A 32 -0.78 25.29 -0.01
C ASP A 32 -1.06 26.21 1.19
N ARG A 33 0.02 26.53 1.92
CA ARG A 33 -0.04 27.39 3.11
C ARG A 33 -0.10 28.88 2.80
N GLU A 34 0.33 29.27 1.61
CA GLU A 34 0.51 30.67 1.25
C GLU A 34 -0.76 31.28 0.68
N HIS A 35 -1.48 30.54 -0.18
CA HIS A 35 -2.68 31.04 -0.85
C HIS A 35 -3.95 30.44 -0.23
N GLY A 36 -3.94 29.11 -0.02
CA GLY A 36 -5.02 28.39 0.63
C GLY A 36 -6.38 28.44 -0.10
N LEU A 37 -7.30 27.61 0.37
CA LEU A 37 -8.68 27.51 -0.07
C LEU A 37 -9.61 28.11 1.00
N GLU A 38 -10.66 28.81 0.58
CA GLU A 38 -11.68 29.36 1.46
C GLU A 38 -13.08 28.89 1.06
N ILE A 39 -13.88 28.48 2.04
CA ILE A 39 -15.28 28.11 1.85
C ILE A 39 -16.13 29.38 1.94
N GLY A 40 -16.70 29.82 0.82
CA GLY A 40 -17.60 30.98 0.75
C GLY A 40 -18.87 30.84 1.60
N GLU A 41 -19.43 31.97 2.05
CA GLU A 41 -20.56 32.01 3.00
C GLU A 41 -21.85 31.37 2.44
N SER A 42 -22.16 31.54 1.16
CA SER A 42 -23.32 30.91 0.50
C SER A 42 -23.25 29.38 0.49
N LEU A 43 -22.05 28.80 0.63
CA LEU A 43 -21.83 27.35 0.62
C LEU A 43 -22.23 26.69 1.94
N ARG A 44 -22.21 27.41 3.07
CA ARG A 44 -22.59 26.87 4.39
C ARG A 44 -24.08 26.65 4.54
N GLU A 45 -24.90 27.34 3.75
CA GLU A 45 -26.36 27.34 3.89
C GLU A 45 -27.06 26.36 2.93
N GLU A 46 -26.52 26.12 1.72
CA GLU A 46 -27.26 25.42 0.64
C GLU A 46 -26.96 23.93 0.45
N ARG A 47 -25.91 23.34 1.07
CA ARG A 47 -25.60 21.89 0.98
C ARG A 47 -25.62 21.29 -0.45
N VAL A 48 -25.35 22.06 -1.52
CA VAL A 48 -25.29 21.60 -2.93
C VAL A 48 -24.28 22.47 -3.74
N TYR A 49 -23.31 21.82 -4.44
CA TYR A 49 -22.48 22.21 -5.62
C TYR A 49 -22.43 23.71 -6.06
N LEU A 50 -21.32 24.47 -6.26
CA LEU A 50 -19.96 24.24 -6.79
C LEU A 50 -19.06 25.49 -6.53
N GLY A 51 -17.74 25.33 -6.49
CA GLY A 51 -16.75 26.36 -6.83
C GLY A 51 -16.33 27.34 -5.72
N GLY A 52 -15.52 26.88 -4.76
CA GLY A 52 -14.77 27.83 -3.93
C GLY A 52 -13.58 28.39 -4.72
N ARG A 53 -13.49 29.73 -4.81
CA ARG A 53 -12.34 30.41 -5.42
C ARG A 53 -11.21 30.54 -4.40
N ALA A 54 -10.07 29.91 -4.68
CA ALA A 54 -8.81 30.47 -4.23
C ALA A 54 -8.68 31.87 -4.86
N LEU A 55 -8.33 32.89 -4.08
CA LEU A 55 -8.23 34.28 -4.56
C LEU A 55 -7.30 34.36 -5.79
N GLY A 56 -7.88 34.41 -7.00
CA GLY A 56 -7.15 34.60 -8.26
C GLY A 56 -6.97 33.38 -9.18
N PHE A 57 -7.57 32.20 -8.90
CA PHE A 57 -7.32 30.96 -9.66
C PHE A 57 -8.59 30.17 -10.02
N ASP A 58 -8.52 29.39 -11.10
CA ASP A 58 -9.53 28.40 -11.53
C ASP A 58 -9.33 27.08 -10.76
N SER A 59 -9.47 27.12 -9.43
CA SER A 59 -9.62 25.90 -8.63
C SER A 59 -11.11 25.63 -8.44
N ASP A 60 -11.53 24.39 -8.66
CA ASP A 60 -12.92 23.97 -8.44
C ASP A 60 -12.94 22.95 -7.30
N PHE A 61 -13.77 23.18 -6.28
CA PHE A 61 -13.93 22.22 -5.21
C PHE A 61 -15.34 22.28 -4.66
N GLY A 62 -15.81 21.14 -4.17
CA GLY A 62 -17.20 21.00 -3.76
C GLY A 62 -17.54 19.61 -3.27
N LEU A 63 -18.85 19.42 -3.11
CA LEU A 63 -19.45 18.14 -2.80
C LEU A 63 -20.31 17.70 -3.96
N ASP A 64 -20.17 16.45 -4.32
CA ASP A 64 -21.01 15.76 -5.27
C ASP A 64 -21.60 14.45 -4.74
N ASP A 65 -22.34 13.76 -5.61
CA ASP A 65 -23.02 12.50 -5.29
C ASP A 65 -22.00 11.37 -5.04
N GLU A 66 -20.74 11.57 -5.41
CA GLU A 66 -19.61 10.64 -5.25
C GLU A 66 -18.72 11.00 -4.03
N GLY A 67 -18.75 12.25 -3.57
CA GLY A 67 -18.12 12.71 -2.34
C GLY A 67 -17.58 14.13 -2.41
N ALA A 68 -16.43 14.39 -1.78
CA ALA A 68 -15.75 15.70 -1.88
C ALA A 68 -14.71 15.67 -2.99
N HIS A 69 -14.65 16.72 -3.80
CA HIS A 69 -13.64 16.85 -4.85
C HIS A 69 -12.92 18.19 -4.78
N LEU A 70 -11.70 18.20 -5.27
CA LEU A 70 -10.86 19.37 -5.47
C LEU A 70 -10.07 19.19 -6.77
N ALA A 71 -10.15 20.18 -7.63
CA ALA A 71 -9.38 20.38 -8.84
C ALA A 71 -8.52 21.63 -8.63
N TYR A 72 -7.21 21.45 -8.62
CA TYR A 72 -6.26 22.50 -8.32
C TYR A 72 -5.20 22.58 -9.41
N HIS A 73 -5.13 23.72 -10.08
CA HIS A 73 -4.11 23.97 -11.09
C HIS A 73 -2.79 24.35 -10.40
N ASP A 74 -1.80 23.46 -10.44
CA ASP A 74 -0.50 23.67 -9.83
C ASP A 74 0.31 24.68 -10.64
N LYS A 75 0.11 25.95 -10.27
CA LYS A 75 1.04 27.05 -10.57
C LYS A 75 2.13 27.20 -9.50
N TYR A 76 2.02 26.46 -8.39
CA TYR A 76 2.86 26.54 -7.19
C TYR A 76 3.30 25.16 -6.72
N GLU A 77 4.29 25.12 -5.83
CA GLU A 77 4.85 23.88 -5.26
C GLU A 77 3.83 23.16 -4.36
N THR A 78 3.48 21.92 -4.70
CA THR A 78 2.56 21.04 -3.96
C THR A 78 3.29 19.92 -3.23
N GLU A 79 4.35 20.27 -2.49
CA GLU A 79 5.21 19.30 -1.78
C GLU A 79 4.53 18.56 -0.60
N GLY A 80 3.21 18.71 -0.41
CA GLY A 80 2.49 18.17 0.74
C GLY A 80 1.35 17.19 0.45
N LEU A 81 1.22 16.69 -0.78
CA LEU A 81 0.12 15.79 -1.17
C LEU A 81 0.12 14.48 -0.36
N ALA A 82 1.30 13.89 -0.11
CA ALA A 82 1.42 12.70 0.73
C ALA A 82 1.00 12.97 2.18
N THR A 83 1.46 14.07 2.76
CA THR A 83 1.08 14.53 4.11
C THR A 83 -0.43 14.75 4.22
N PHE A 84 -1.04 15.28 3.16
CA PHE A 84 -2.49 15.44 3.06
C PHE A 84 -3.22 14.08 3.03
N GLY A 85 -2.83 13.17 2.13
CA GLY A 85 -3.44 11.84 2.00
C GLY A 85 -3.38 11.02 3.29
N GLU A 86 -2.21 11.02 3.94
CA GLU A 86 -2.00 10.37 5.23
C GLU A 86 -2.91 10.96 6.32
N ALA A 87 -2.83 12.28 6.55
CA ALA A 87 -3.58 12.94 7.62
C ALA A 87 -5.10 12.82 7.42
N PHE A 88 -5.58 12.94 6.17
CA PHE A 88 -7.00 12.86 5.88
C PHE A 88 -7.54 11.45 6.15
N THR A 89 -6.87 10.42 5.65
CA THR A 89 -7.31 9.03 5.79
C THR A 89 -7.06 8.47 7.18
N HIS A 90 -6.17 9.06 7.98
CA HIS A 90 -6.06 8.78 9.41
C HIS A 90 -7.25 9.36 10.20
N ARG A 91 -7.65 10.59 9.87
CA ARG A 91 -8.81 11.26 10.49
C ARG A 91 -10.13 10.63 10.09
N TYR A 92 -10.22 10.11 8.86
CA TYR A 92 -11.39 9.42 8.31
C TYR A 92 -11.01 8.03 7.79
N PRO A 93 -10.87 7.01 8.66
CA PRO A 93 -10.38 5.68 8.28
C PRO A 93 -11.22 4.95 7.23
N THR A 94 -12.50 5.30 7.12
CA THR A 94 -13.42 4.71 6.14
C THR A 94 -13.45 5.47 4.82
N ALA A 95 -12.82 6.65 4.74
CA ALA A 95 -12.72 7.41 3.51
C ALA A 95 -11.69 6.80 2.57
N THR A 96 -11.94 6.93 1.27
CA THR A 96 -10.95 6.67 0.22
C THR A 96 -10.59 8.00 -0.40
N VAL A 97 -9.30 8.31 -0.47
CA VAL A 97 -8.79 9.53 -1.10
C VAL A 97 -8.03 9.14 -2.36
N LEU A 98 -8.46 9.61 -3.52
CA LEU A 98 -7.74 9.48 -4.78
C LEU A 98 -7.04 10.82 -5.07
N ILE A 99 -5.72 10.77 -5.24
CA ILE A 99 -4.90 11.91 -5.67
C ILE A 99 -4.40 11.59 -7.08
N GLU A 100 -4.71 12.44 -8.04
CA GLU A 100 -4.21 12.37 -9.41
C GLU A 100 -3.37 13.63 -9.69
N THR A 101 -2.14 13.43 -10.15
CA THR A 101 -1.22 14.50 -10.55
C THR A 101 -0.88 14.31 -12.02
N GLU A 102 -1.25 15.26 -12.88
CA GLU A 102 -0.91 15.27 -14.30
C GLU A 102 0.15 16.33 -14.58
N TRP A 103 1.26 15.91 -15.18
CA TRP A 103 2.31 16.79 -15.69
C TRP A 103 2.25 16.84 -17.22
N THR A 104 2.18 18.05 -17.78
CA THR A 104 2.07 18.29 -19.23
C THR A 104 3.36 18.88 -19.83
N GLY A 105 4.50 18.73 -19.14
CA GLY A 105 5.79 19.25 -19.58
C GLY A 105 6.50 18.39 -20.62
N GLU A 106 7.83 18.43 -20.64
CA GLU A 106 8.64 17.75 -21.67
C GLU A 106 8.49 16.22 -21.65
N GLU A 107 8.25 15.65 -20.46
CA GLU A 107 7.95 14.23 -20.26
C GLU A 107 6.58 14.08 -19.59
N PRO A 108 5.46 14.13 -20.35
CA PRO A 108 4.14 14.07 -19.77
C PRO A 108 3.93 12.79 -18.97
N SER A 109 3.37 12.94 -17.78
CA SER A 109 3.13 11.83 -16.86
C SER A 109 1.85 12.04 -16.08
N VAL A 110 1.26 10.94 -15.63
CA VAL A 110 0.08 10.95 -14.76
C VAL A 110 0.34 10.00 -13.61
N THR A 111 0.40 10.54 -12.40
CA THR A 111 0.49 9.74 -11.17
C THR A 111 -0.89 9.69 -10.53
N ARG A 112 -1.30 8.52 -10.06
CA ARG A 112 -2.54 8.27 -9.35
C ARG A 112 -2.24 7.48 -8.10
N GLU A 113 -2.66 8.00 -6.96
CA GLU A 113 -2.50 7.34 -5.67
C GLU A 113 -3.86 7.25 -4.99
N GLN A 114 -4.24 6.04 -4.60
CA GLN A 114 -5.39 5.81 -3.73
C GLN A 114 -4.90 5.59 -2.32
N TRP A 115 -5.40 6.40 -1.40
CA TRP A 115 -5.07 6.40 0.02
C TRP A 115 -6.24 5.87 0.85
N GLN A 116 -5.92 5.05 1.86
CA GLN A 116 -6.87 4.57 2.86
C GLN A 116 -6.14 4.21 4.16
N GLY A 117 -6.68 4.64 5.30
CA GLY A 117 -6.12 4.33 6.62
C GLY A 117 -4.68 4.82 6.85
N GLY A 118 -4.30 5.97 6.29
CA GLY A 118 -2.98 6.59 6.45
C GLY A 118 -1.90 6.09 5.49
N ARG A 119 -2.25 5.32 4.46
CA ARG A 119 -1.29 4.76 3.51
C ARG A 119 -1.85 4.68 2.09
N ILE A 120 -0.94 4.60 1.11
CA ILE A 120 -1.28 4.27 -0.27
C ILE A 120 -1.68 2.79 -0.33
N VAL A 121 -2.85 2.51 -0.90
CA VAL A 121 -3.42 1.16 -1.10
C VAL A 121 -3.54 0.79 -2.57
N ALA A 122 -3.40 1.75 -3.48
CA ALA A 122 -3.21 1.49 -4.89
C ALA A 122 -2.44 2.65 -5.54
N GLU A 123 -1.57 2.37 -6.50
CA GLU A 123 -0.78 3.39 -7.18
C GLU A 123 -0.68 3.11 -8.68
N ARG A 124 -0.51 4.16 -9.49
CA ARG A 124 -0.09 4.04 -10.89
C ARG A 124 0.54 5.32 -11.44
N THR A 125 1.57 5.16 -12.28
CA THR A 125 2.31 6.27 -12.93
C THR A 125 1.99 6.47 -14.43
N SER A 126 0.99 5.77 -14.98
CA SER A 126 0.56 5.86 -16.40
C SER A 126 -0.96 5.73 -16.60
N ALA A 127 -1.50 6.02 -17.78
CA ALA A 127 -2.94 6.14 -18.06
C ALA A 127 -3.77 4.83 -18.12
N GLY A 128 -3.79 4.01 -17.07
CA GLY A 128 -4.71 2.87 -16.97
C GLY A 128 -5.15 2.57 -15.54
N ASN A 129 -5.60 1.35 -15.28
CA ASN A 129 -6.15 0.92 -13.99
C ASN A 129 -5.14 0.98 -12.86
N LEU A 130 -5.57 1.44 -11.68
CA LEU A 130 -4.83 1.39 -10.42
C LEU A 130 -4.49 -0.05 -10.03
N GLU A 131 -3.28 -0.26 -9.51
CA GLU A 131 -2.84 -1.57 -9.03
C GLU A 131 -2.75 -1.57 -7.49
N PRO A 132 -3.27 -2.59 -6.79
CA PRO A 132 -3.21 -2.65 -5.33
C PRO A 132 -1.78 -2.63 -4.80
N VAL A 133 -1.56 -1.95 -3.67
CA VAL A 133 -0.28 -1.88 -2.94
C VAL A 133 -0.42 -2.65 -1.63
N TYR A 134 0.42 -3.67 -1.40
CA TYR A 134 0.34 -4.53 -0.20
C TYR A 134 1.20 -3.97 0.96
N GLU A 135 2.30 -3.28 0.65
CA GLU A 135 3.16 -2.53 1.57
C GLU A 135 3.46 -1.14 0.98
N PRO A 136 3.58 -0.05 1.77
CA PRO A 136 3.79 1.30 1.23
C PRO A 136 4.96 1.33 0.23
N GLY A 137 4.67 1.67 -1.03
CA GLY A 137 5.68 1.80 -2.09
C GLY A 137 6.14 0.50 -2.75
N HIS A 138 5.51 -0.65 -2.48
CA HIS A 138 5.81 -1.92 -3.16
C HIS A 138 4.59 -2.57 -3.80
N SER A 139 4.71 -2.86 -5.10
CA SER A 139 3.74 -3.63 -5.84
C SER A 139 3.69 -5.09 -5.37
N PRO A 140 2.57 -5.81 -5.59
CA PRO A 140 2.44 -7.23 -5.22
C PRO A 140 3.53 -8.11 -5.88
N ALA A 141 3.94 -7.74 -7.10
CA ALA A 141 5.00 -8.43 -7.83
C ALA A 141 6.37 -8.27 -7.15
N GLU A 142 6.71 -7.05 -6.70
CA GLU A 142 7.96 -6.77 -5.99
C GLU A 142 8.02 -7.48 -4.64
N VAL A 143 6.90 -7.51 -3.90
CA VAL A 143 6.81 -8.27 -2.64
C VAL A 143 7.01 -9.76 -2.89
N LEU A 144 6.38 -10.32 -3.92
CA LEU A 144 6.52 -11.73 -4.27
C LEU A 144 7.95 -12.06 -4.71
N ASP A 145 8.58 -11.21 -5.52
CA ASP A 145 9.96 -11.42 -5.97
C ASP A 145 10.96 -11.33 -4.82
N ARG A 146 10.75 -10.40 -3.88
CA ARG A 146 11.56 -10.31 -2.66
C ARG A 146 11.37 -11.54 -1.78
N LEU A 147 10.14 -11.96 -1.52
CA LEU A 147 9.87 -13.18 -0.77
C LEU A 147 10.53 -14.41 -1.41
N ARG A 148 10.52 -14.50 -2.74
CA ARG A 148 11.23 -15.56 -3.47
C ARG A 148 12.75 -15.46 -3.31
N ALA A 149 13.32 -14.26 -3.26
CA ALA A 149 14.76 -14.08 -3.03
C ALA A 149 15.16 -14.55 -1.62
N GLU A 150 14.41 -14.13 -0.59
CA GLU A 150 14.62 -14.54 0.80
C GLU A 150 14.47 -16.06 0.97
N LEU A 151 13.48 -16.67 0.32
CA LEU A 151 13.33 -18.12 0.30
C LEU A 151 14.53 -18.82 -0.34
N ARG A 152 15.09 -18.28 -1.42
CA ARG A 152 16.31 -18.87 -2.02
C ARG A 152 17.51 -18.77 -1.08
N GLU A 153 17.70 -17.64 -0.41
CA GLU A 153 18.78 -17.47 0.56
C GLU A 153 18.61 -18.46 1.73
N LEU A 154 17.39 -18.61 2.24
CA LEU A 154 17.08 -19.61 3.26
C LEU A 154 17.41 -21.03 2.77
N ALA A 155 17.08 -21.36 1.52
CA ALA A 155 17.41 -22.66 0.93
C ALA A 155 18.92 -22.91 0.87
N GLU A 156 19.71 -21.90 0.51
CA GLU A 156 21.18 -22.01 0.53
C GLU A 156 21.73 -22.26 1.93
N LEU A 157 21.16 -21.63 2.96
CA LEU A 157 21.53 -21.86 4.36
C LEU A 157 21.18 -23.29 4.79
N LEU A 158 19.97 -23.76 4.46
CA LEU A 158 19.53 -25.14 4.74
C LEU A 158 20.38 -26.19 4.00
N GLY A 159 20.87 -25.85 2.80
CA GLY A 159 21.78 -26.68 2.03
C GLY A 159 23.05 -27.04 2.80
N ARG A 160 23.53 -26.15 3.69
CA ARG A 160 24.76 -26.30 4.48
C ARG A 160 24.61 -27.21 5.70
N ILE A 161 23.39 -27.54 6.10
CA ILE A 161 23.14 -28.47 7.21
C ILE A 161 23.42 -29.89 6.71
N GLU A 162 24.37 -30.57 7.35
CA GLU A 162 24.71 -31.96 7.05
C GLU A 162 23.57 -32.91 7.47
N VAL A 163 23.43 -34.03 6.77
CA VAL A 163 22.37 -35.02 7.04
C VAL A 163 22.80 -35.92 8.21
N GLY A 164 21.90 -36.17 9.16
CA GLY A 164 22.20 -36.92 10.39
C GLY A 164 21.93 -36.04 11.60
N GLU A 165 22.72 -36.20 12.68
CA GLU A 165 22.56 -35.48 13.96
C GLU A 165 22.45 -33.95 13.76
N ASP A 166 23.28 -33.35 12.92
CA ASP A 166 23.24 -31.92 12.58
C ASP A 166 21.89 -31.45 12.03
N PHE A 167 21.19 -32.30 11.25
CA PHE A 167 19.87 -31.96 10.73
C PHE A 167 18.80 -31.96 11.84
N PHE A 168 18.89 -32.90 12.77
CA PHE A 168 17.97 -33.02 13.91
C PHE A 168 18.17 -31.90 14.95
N GLU A 169 19.39 -31.36 15.09
CA GLU A 169 19.63 -30.20 15.95
C GLU A 169 18.86 -28.95 15.48
N HIS A 170 18.43 -28.92 14.21
CA HIS A 170 17.79 -27.77 13.60
C HIS A 170 16.31 -27.96 13.26
N PHE A 171 15.86 -29.20 12.99
CA PHE A 171 14.49 -29.45 12.57
C PHE A 171 13.92 -30.77 13.09
N THR A 172 12.69 -30.69 13.62
CA THR A 172 11.81 -31.87 13.74
C THR A 172 11.31 -32.31 12.35
N ARG A 173 10.84 -33.55 12.22
CA ARG A 173 10.29 -34.05 10.94
C ARG A 173 9.13 -33.19 10.44
N ARG A 174 8.27 -32.78 11.37
CA ARG A 174 7.08 -31.98 11.08
C ARG A 174 7.45 -30.58 10.60
N GLU A 175 8.47 -29.96 11.20
CA GLU A 175 8.95 -28.65 10.76
C GLU A 175 9.59 -28.72 9.37
N ALA A 176 10.37 -29.77 9.09
CA ALA A 176 10.94 -29.96 7.76
C ALA A 176 9.87 -30.23 6.68
N GLU A 177 8.83 -31.01 6.99
CA GLU A 177 7.68 -31.22 6.08
C GLU A 177 6.88 -29.91 5.85
N ALA A 178 6.68 -29.10 6.91
CA ALA A 178 6.04 -27.80 6.79
C ALA A 178 6.88 -26.84 5.92
N LEU A 179 8.20 -26.83 6.12
CA LEU A 179 9.13 -26.02 5.34
C LEU A 179 9.15 -26.43 3.86
N ALA A 180 9.20 -27.74 3.56
CA ALA A 180 9.07 -28.24 2.19
C ALA A 180 7.75 -27.81 1.54
N THR A 181 6.65 -27.75 2.31
CA THR A 181 5.35 -27.28 1.82
C THR A 181 5.37 -25.78 1.47
N VAL A 182 6.09 -24.96 2.25
CA VAL A 182 6.29 -23.53 1.93
C VAL A 182 7.02 -23.37 0.60
N TYR A 183 8.08 -24.13 0.35
CA TYR A 183 8.82 -24.08 -0.91
C TYR A 183 8.01 -24.59 -2.10
N ASP A 184 7.23 -25.66 -1.95
CA ASP A 184 6.32 -26.13 -3.01
C ASP A 184 5.26 -25.07 -3.35
N THR A 185 4.70 -24.42 -2.32
CA THR A 185 3.72 -23.33 -2.50
C THR A 185 4.34 -22.11 -3.19
N ALA A 186 5.65 -21.92 -3.05
CA ALA A 186 6.42 -20.86 -3.71
C ALA A 186 6.92 -21.26 -5.12
N ASP A 187 6.44 -22.35 -5.70
CA ASP A 187 6.87 -22.93 -6.99
C ASP A 187 8.36 -23.36 -7.03
N MET A 188 8.93 -23.73 -5.88
CA MET A 188 10.34 -24.15 -5.72
C MET A 188 10.46 -25.65 -5.44
N ALA A 189 9.88 -26.48 -6.31
CA ALA A 189 9.76 -27.92 -6.12
C ALA A 189 11.10 -28.67 -5.96
N GLU A 190 12.18 -28.17 -6.58
CA GLU A 190 13.52 -28.74 -6.43
C GLU A 190 14.03 -28.64 -4.99
N ILE A 191 13.84 -27.47 -4.36
CA ILE A 191 14.25 -27.20 -2.98
C ILE A 191 13.38 -28.01 -2.01
N ALA A 192 12.06 -28.04 -2.24
CA ALA A 192 11.16 -28.88 -1.44
C ALA A 192 11.51 -30.37 -1.54
N GLY A 193 11.90 -30.84 -2.72
CA GLY A 193 12.39 -32.20 -2.95
C GLY A 193 13.68 -32.50 -2.21
N GLU A 194 14.62 -31.54 -2.18
CA GLU A 194 15.87 -31.67 -1.43
C GLU A 194 15.62 -31.81 0.07
N ILE A 195 14.76 -30.97 0.66
CA ILE A 195 14.41 -31.05 2.09
C ILE A 195 13.84 -32.43 2.41
N ARG A 196 12.87 -32.92 1.61
CA ARG A 196 12.27 -34.26 1.80
C ARG A 196 13.29 -35.38 1.67
N ARG A 197 14.23 -35.26 0.73
CA ARG A 197 15.32 -36.22 0.56
C ARG A 197 16.22 -36.23 1.80
N LYS A 198 16.65 -35.07 2.30
CA LYS A 198 17.44 -34.97 3.53
C LYS A 198 16.70 -35.60 4.72
N CYS A 199 15.39 -35.39 4.85
CA CYS A 199 14.58 -36.05 5.88
C CYS A 199 14.54 -37.58 5.73
N ALA A 200 14.49 -38.09 4.50
CA ALA A 200 14.46 -39.53 4.23
C ALA A 200 15.84 -40.20 4.40
N GLU A 201 16.91 -39.45 4.17
CA GLU A 201 18.30 -39.89 4.37
C GLU A 201 18.75 -39.80 5.84
N ALA A 202 18.10 -38.97 6.65
CA ALA A 202 18.30 -38.90 8.08
C ALA A 202 17.81 -40.19 8.78
N ASP A 203 18.58 -40.69 9.74
CA ASP A 203 18.39 -42.01 10.37
C ASP A 203 16.96 -42.19 10.95
N PRO A 204 16.20 -43.22 10.53
CA PRO A 204 14.93 -43.60 11.14
C PRO A 204 14.94 -43.76 12.66
N GLU A 205 16.04 -44.19 13.28
CA GLU A 205 16.18 -44.30 14.74
C GLU A 205 16.23 -42.91 15.41
N ALA A 206 16.82 -41.92 14.75
CA ALA A 206 16.88 -40.54 15.23
C ALA A 206 15.51 -39.83 15.16
N TRP A 207 14.60 -40.25 14.27
CA TRP A 207 13.19 -39.81 14.29
C TRP A 207 12.37 -40.43 15.43
N ALA A 208 12.80 -41.58 15.96
CA ALA A 208 12.06 -42.32 16.98
C ALA A 208 12.31 -41.77 18.40
N GLU A 209 13.51 -41.26 18.70
CA GLU A 209 13.85 -40.64 19.99
C GLU A 209 13.01 -39.37 20.29
N GLU A 210 12.54 -38.68 19.24
CA GLU A 210 11.70 -37.49 19.35
C GLU A 210 10.29 -37.80 19.90
N VAL A 211 9.76 -38.99 19.60
CA VAL A 211 8.45 -39.43 20.09
C VAL A 211 8.52 -39.76 21.59
N ASP A 212 9.59 -40.42 22.05
CA ASP A 212 9.73 -40.84 23.44
C ASP A 212 9.98 -39.66 24.40
N ALA A 213 10.67 -38.60 23.93
CA ALA A 213 10.91 -37.37 24.70
C ALA A 213 9.68 -36.45 24.82
N MET A 214 8.72 -36.54 23.88
CA MET A 214 7.47 -35.78 23.92
C MET A 214 6.33 -36.49 24.66
N THR A 215 6.42 -37.81 24.85
CA THR A 215 5.41 -38.62 25.56
C THR A 215 5.82 -39.09 26.96
N SER A 216 7.02 -38.74 27.43
CA SER A 216 7.52 -39.01 28.79
C SER A 216 7.37 -37.83 29.74
#